data_AF-A0A1Q7DZM0-F1
#
_entry.id   AF-A0A1Q7DZM0-F1
#
_cell.length_a   1.000
_cell.length_b   1.000
_cell.length_c   1.000
_cell.angle_alpha   90.00
_cell.angle_beta   90.00
_cell.angle_gamma   90.00
#
_symmetry.space_group_name_H-M   'P 1'
#
loop_
_entity.id
_entity.type
_entity.pdbx_description
1 polymer ?
#
loop_
_entity_poly.entity_id
_entity_poly.type
_entity_poly.pdbx_seq_one_letter_code
_entity_poly.pdbx_strand_id
1 'polypeptide(L)'
;MGRAAIIVLDGLGSGPAPDTAAYGDAGSDTLGNVARAVGGLKLPNLEKLGLGKCREGSVLPGFAPGVSPTAAHGVARPASAGKDSTTGHWEICGVLLEKPFRTYPRGFPVPMLDEFARRTGRGWLGNRAASGTAIIDELGAEHQRTGKWIVYTSADSVFQVAAHEQTVPLPELYQACRVVREMLIGEHAVSRVIARPFEGVRGDYRRTPNRKDFSIAPTGTTLLDVMADAGVTRIGIGKVDDLFAGRNITSEHTPTNADAYRRIEGALETLATGFIFVNVIEFDQTWGHRNDVPGFHQGLKELDAWIPRLLARLQPDDLVMLTADHGNDPTTPSTDHSREVVPLLVLGPKVHPVPLGARRTFADMGQTVGEYFGLPALAAGTSFLKDVSA
;
A
#
# COMPACT_ATOMS: atom_id res chain seq x y z
N MET A 1 6.61 -11.49 -26.13
CA MET A 1 6.59 -10.50 -25.03
C MET A 1 5.23 -10.62 -24.40
N GLY A 2 5.18 -11.14 -23.18
CA GLY A 2 3.94 -11.49 -22.50
C GLY A 2 3.48 -10.38 -21.58
N ARG A 3 2.96 -10.78 -20.43
CA ARG A 3 2.42 -9.88 -19.42
C ARG A 3 3.33 -9.89 -18.21
N ALA A 4 3.49 -8.74 -17.58
CA ALA A 4 4.11 -8.67 -16.27
C ALA A 4 3.07 -8.25 -15.23
N ALA A 5 3.15 -8.79 -14.03
CA ALA A 5 2.33 -8.33 -12.91
C ALA A 5 3.16 -8.15 -11.64
N ILE A 6 2.88 -7.09 -10.90
CA ILE A 6 3.31 -6.94 -9.50
C ILE A 6 2.04 -6.95 -8.65
N ILE A 7 1.92 -7.95 -7.79
CA ILE A 7 0.81 -8.11 -6.85
C ILE A 7 1.32 -7.82 -5.46
N VAL A 8 0.94 -6.66 -4.94
CA VAL A 8 1.30 -6.19 -3.60
C VAL A 8 0.23 -6.63 -2.61
N LEU A 9 0.61 -7.51 -1.69
CA LEU A 9 -0.15 -7.97 -0.55
C LEU A 9 0.11 -6.97 0.59
N ASP A 10 -0.72 -5.93 0.66
CA ASP A 10 -0.50 -4.72 1.45
C ASP A 10 -0.26 -5.05 2.94
N GLY A 11 0.88 -4.62 3.49
CA GLY A 11 1.24 -4.90 4.89
C GLY A 11 1.72 -6.34 5.19
N LEU A 12 1.91 -7.22 4.21
CA LEU A 12 2.39 -8.59 4.42
C LEU A 12 3.92 -8.68 4.62
N GLY A 13 4.42 -8.11 5.71
CA GLY A 13 5.84 -8.15 6.09
C GLY A 13 6.37 -9.57 6.38
N SER A 14 7.67 -9.76 6.23
CA SER A 14 8.35 -11.05 6.46
C SER A 14 9.55 -10.97 7.41
N GLY A 15 9.44 -10.10 8.40
CA GLY A 15 10.45 -9.97 9.45
C GLY A 15 11.13 -8.60 9.47
N PRO A 16 11.94 -8.33 10.50
CA PRO A 16 12.54 -7.03 10.71
C PRO A 16 13.49 -6.65 9.57
N ALA A 17 13.38 -5.40 9.12
CA ALA A 17 14.40 -4.75 8.30
C ALA A 17 15.64 -4.37 9.15
N PRO A 18 16.80 -4.09 8.54
CA PRO A 18 17.99 -3.69 9.28
C PRO A 18 17.81 -2.44 10.16
N ASP A 19 16.90 -1.54 9.79
CA ASP A 19 16.63 -0.27 10.45
C ASP A 19 15.35 -0.27 11.31
N THR A 20 14.69 -1.42 11.52
CA THR A 20 13.43 -1.56 12.27
C THR A 20 13.42 -0.81 13.62
N ALA A 21 14.51 -0.90 14.39
CA ALA A 21 14.59 -0.25 15.70
C ALA A 21 14.50 1.29 15.63
N ALA A 22 14.98 1.91 14.54
CA ALA A 22 14.92 3.36 14.35
C ALA A 22 13.47 3.87 14.15
N TYR A 23 12.55 2.98 13.77
CA TYR A 23 11.12 3.27 13.60
C TYR A 23 10.30 2.92 14.85
N GLY A 24 10.93 2.41 15.91
CA GLY A 24 10.24 1.95 17.11
C GLY A 24 9.53 0.60 16.95
N ASP A 25 9.81 -0.13 15.86
CA ASP A 25 9.09 -1.36 15.47
C ASP A 25 9.81 -2.64 15.94
N ALA A 26 10.64 -2.54 16.99
CA ALA A 26 11.41 -3.68 17.48
C ALA A 26 10.49 -4.82 17.93
N GLY A 27 10.67 -5.99 17.33
CA GLY A 27 9.84 -7.18 17.58
C GLY A 27 8.77 -7.46 16.51
N SER A 28 8.55 -6.52 15.58
CA SER A 28 7.68 -6.75 14.43
C SER A 28 8.26 -7.80 13.48
N ASP A 29 7.43 -8.77 13.11
CA ASP A 29 7.68 -9.84 12.16
C ASP A 29 6.32 -10.38 11.72
N THR A 30 5.63 -9.70 10.81
CA THR A 30 4.22 -9.92 10.48
C THR A 30 3.93 -11.41 10.19
N LEU A 31 4.55 -11.98 9.15
CA LEU A 31 4.36 -13.39 8.80
C LEU A 31 4.86 -14.34 9.91
N GLY A 32 6.01 -14.07 10.52
CA GLY A 32 6.58 -14.97 11.53
C GLY A 32 5.83 -14.97 12.86
N ASN A 33 5.33 -13.81 13.30
CA ASN A 33 4.53 -13.65 14.50
C ASN A 33 3.13 -14.22 14.31
N VAL A 34 2.46 -13.96 13.18
CA VAL A 34 1.18 -14.62 12.85
C VAL A 34 1.36 -16.14 12.84
N ALA A 35 2.41 -16.64 12.20
CA ALA A 35 2.71 -18.07 12.18
C ALA A 35 2.88 -18.64 13.59
N ARG A 36 3.61 -17.96 14.48
CA ARG A 36 3.76 -18.39 15.88
C ARG A 36 2.45 -18.36 16.65
N ALA A 37 1.64 -17.30 16.48
CA ALA A 37 0.37 -17.14 17.17
C ALA A 37 -0.65 -18.24 16.82
N VAL A 38 -0.61 -18.77 15.60
CA VAL A 38 -1.55 -19.81 15.14
C VAL A 38 -1.00 -21.24 15.23
N GLY A 39 0.19 -21.42 15.81
CA GLY A 39 0.82 -22.73 15.98
C GLY A 39 1.49 -23.28 14.71
N GLY A 40 1.85 -22.41 13.77
CA GLY A 40 2.46 -22.71 12.48
C GLY A 40 1.49 -22.53 11.31
N LEU A 41 1.97 -21.92 10.23
CA LEU A 41 1.19 -21.77 8.99
C LEU A 41 1.10 -23.10 8.23
N LYS A 42 -0.07 -23.39 7.67
CA LYS A 42 -0.31 -24.53 6.79
C LYS A 42 -0.86 -24.02 5.45
N LEU A 43 0.06 -23.64 4.56
CA LEU A 43 -0.23 -22.98 3.29
C LEU A 43 0.49 -23.77 2.18
N PRO A 44 -0.04 -24.93 1.74
CA PRO A 44 0.69 -25.88 0.90
C PRO A 44 1.07 -25.32 -0.49
N ASN A 45 0.28 -24.40 -1.05
CA ASN A 45 0.58 -23.82 -2.35
C ASN A 45 1.68 -22.76 -2.23
N LEU A 46 1.58 -21.87 -1.24
CA LEU A 46 2.61 -20.87 -0.93
C LEU A 46 3.91 -21.52 -0.44
N GLU A 47 3.82 -22.62 0.30
CA GLU A 47 4.96 -23.46 0.69
C GLU A 47 5.70 -23.96 -0.55
N LYS A 48 4.96 -24.55 -1.49
CA LYS A 48 5.50 -25.04 -2.76
C LYS A 48 6.13 -23.91 -3.59
N LEU A 49 5.56 -22.71 -3.58
CA LEU A 49 6.17 -21.54 -4.21
C LEU A 49 7.47 -21.11 -3.51
N GLY A 50 7.62 -21.40 -2.21
CA GLY A 50 8.83 -21.08 -1.45
C GLY A 50 8.65 -19.98 -0.41
N LEU A 51 7.41 -19.59 -0.07
CA LEU A 51 7.13 -18.55 0.94
C LEU A 51 7.86 -18.82 2.26
N GLY A 52 7.96 -20.10 2.67
CA GLY A 52 8.68 -20.49 3.88
C GLY A 52 10.14 -20.03 3.93
N LYS A 53 10.78 -19.76 2.77
CA LYS A 53 12.16 -19.28 2.64
C LYS A 53 12.26 -17.77 2.41
N CYS A 54 11.15 -17.05 2.40
CA CYS A 54 11.10 -15.59 2.26
C CYS A 54 11.28 -14.86 3.59
N ARG A 55 12.16 -15.33 4.48
CA ARG A 55 12.52 -14.67 5.75
C ARG A 55 14.02 -14.67 5.90
N GLU A 56 14.60 -13.55 6.31
CA GLU A 56 16.06 -13.50 6.49
C GLU A 56 16.53 -14.40 7.64
N GLY A 57 17.58 -15.17 7.38
CA GLY A 57 18.28 -15.99 8.37
C GLY A 57 17.52 -17.19 8.92
N SER A 58 16.33 -17.52 8.41
CA SER A 58 15.49 -18.61 8.96
C SER A 58 14.30 -18.97 8.08
N VAL A 59 13.69 -20.12 8.36
CA VAL A 59 12.43 -20.56 7.73
C VAL A 59 11.24 -20.08 8.55
N LEU A 60 10.16 -19.68 7.88
CA LEU A 60 8.92 -19.28 8.55
C LEU A 60 8.33 -20.45 9.37
N PRO A 61 7.82 -20.20 10.58
CA PRO A 61 7.20 -21.24 11.40
C PRO A 61 6.02 -21.95 10.71
N GLY A 62 6.01 -23.27 10.74
CA GLY A 62 4.99 -24.10 10.09
C GLY A 62 5.36 -24.59 8.68
N PHE A 63 6.38 -24.01 8.05
CA PHE A 63 6.91 -24.48 6.77
C PHE A 63 8.07 -25.48 6.93
N ALA A 64 8.15 -26.44 6.03
CA ALA A 64 9.21 -27.44 6.02
C ALA A 64 10.49 -26.90 5.34
N PRO A 65 11.68 -27.07 5.94
CA PRO A 65 12.94 -26.57 5.37
C PRO A 65 13.36 -27.31 4.08
N GLY A 66 12.88 -28.55 3.89
CA GLY A 66 13.25 -29.42 2.77
C GLY A 66 12.47 -29.22 1.48
N VAL A 67 11.56 -28.24 1.42
CA VAL A 67 10.77 -27.97 0.20
C VAL A 67 11.69 -27.41 -0.88
N SER A 68 11.57 -27.97 -2.09
CA SER A 68 12.19 -27.42 -3.31
C SER A 68 11.20 -26.43 -3.93
N PRO A 69 11.47 -25.11 -3.86
CA PRO A 69 10.54 -24.11 -4.36
C PRO A 69 10.31 -24.25 -5.86
N THR A 70 9.12 -23.89 -6.33
CA THR A 70 8.80 -23.81 -7.76
C THR A 70 8.83 -22.40 -8.31
N ALA A 71 9.06 -21.40 -7.45
CA ALA A 71 9.26 -20.00 -7.81
C ALA A 71 10.69 -19.56 -7.52
N ALA A 72 11.14 -18.48 -8.18
CA ALA A 72 12.26 -17.73 -7.62
C ALA A 72 11.79 -17.04 -6.34
N HIS A 73 12.62 -17.03 -5.31
CA HIS A 73 12.18 -16.63 -3.97
C HIS A 73 13.26 -15.86 -3.22
N GLY A 74 12.85 -14.88 -2.42
CA GLY A 74 13.73 -14.12 -1.56
C GLY A 74 12.94 -13.13 -0.72
N VAL A 75 13.63 -12.06 -0.31
CA VAL A 75 13.01 -10.90 0.32
C VAL A 75 13.50 -9.63 -0.36
N ALA A 76 12.76 -8.55 -0.22
CA ALA A 76 13.25 -7.22 -0.53
C ALA A 76 13.29 -6.36 0.74
N ARG A 77 14.34 -5.57 0.88
CA ARG A 77 14.49 -4.61 1.97
C ARG A 77 13.95 -3.24 1.55
N PRO A 78 13.33 -2.47 2.44
CA PRO A 78 12.99 -1.09 2.15
C PRO A 78 14.24 -0.21 2.14
N ALA A 79 14.36 0.66 1.15
CA ALA A 79 15.46 1.63 1.05
C ALA A 79 15.02 3.07 1.34
N SER A 80 13.74 3.38 1.12
CA SER A 80 13.14 4.68 1.42
C SER A 80 12.95 4.88 2.92
N ALA A 81 12.96 6.13 3.38
CA ALA A 81 12.86 6.47 4.79
C ALA A 81 11.42 6.41 5.37
N GLY A 82 10.41 6.10 4.56
CA GLY A 82 9.02 5.93 5.00
C GLY A 82 8.62 4.45 5.08
N LYS A 83 7.59 4.16 5.89
CA LYS A 83 6.98 2.82 6.04
C LYS A 83 5.48 2.79 5.69
N ASP A 84 4.97 3.86 5.08
CA ASP A 84 3.60 3.96 4.59
C ASP A 84 3.46 3.35 3.17
N SER A 85 2.24 2.97 2.79
CA SER A 85 1.99 2.30 1.51
C SER A 85 2.37 3.15 0.30
N THR A 86 2.30 4.49 0.39
CA THR A 86 2.70 5.37 -0.73
C THR A 86 4.21 5.26 -0.95
N THR A 87 4.99 5.35 0.13
CA THR A 87 6.45 5.17 0.06
C THR A 87 6.82 3.80 -0.52
N GLY A 88 6.23 2.71 -0.02
CA GLY A 88 6.56 1.36 -0.48
C GLY A 88 6.24 1.15 -1.97
N HIS A 89 5.07 1.59 -2.43
CA HIS A 89 4.68 1.47 -3.83
C HIS A 89 5.51 2.38 -4.76
N TRP A 90 5.86 3.59 -4.33
CA TRP A 90 6.77 4.46 -5.10
C TRP A 90 8.14 3.84 -5.24
N GLU A 91 8.65 3.22 -4.17
CA GLU A 91 9.93 2.51 -4.21
C GLU A 91 9.87 1.33 -5.17
N ILE A 92 8.81 0.51 -5.13
CA ILE A 92 8.58 -0.56 -6.12
C ILE A 92 8.70 -0.03 -7.55
N CYS A 93 8.19 1.18 -7.81
CA CYS A 93 8.23 1.82 -9.12
C CYS A 93 9.48 2.69 -9.37
N GLY A 94 10.52 2.58 -8.55
CA GLY A 94 11.84 3.20 -8.78
C GLY A 94 12.05 4.59 -8.17
N VAL A 95 11.15 5.07 -7.32
CA VAL A 95 11.25 6.36 -6.63
C VAL A 95 11.55 6.15 -5.15
N LEU A 96 12.77 6.50 -4.73
CA LEU A 96 13.19 6.41 -3.32
C LEU A 96 12.95 7.74 -2.61
N LEU A 97 12.43 7.67 -1.39
CA LEU A 97 12.27 8.85 -0.52
C LEU A 97 13.40 8.91 0.51
N GLU A 98 14.17 9.99 0.47
CA GLU A 98 15.21 10.26 1.48
C GLU A 98 14.62 10.61 2.86
N LYS A 99 13.39 11.10 2.89
CA LYS A 99 12.67 11.51 4.11
C LYS A 99 11.26 10.90 4.10
N PRO A 100 10.75 10.41 5.25
CA PRO A 100 9.37 9.97 5.34
C PRO A 100 8.41 11.14 5.11
N PHE A 101 7.18 10.83 4.72
CA PHE A 101 6.11 11.84 4.76
C PHE A 101 5.89 12.36 6.18
N ARG A 102 5.56 13.64 6.30
CA ARG A 102 5.43 14.30 7.60
C ARG A 102 4.16 13.87 8.31
N THR A 103 4.27 13.50 9.58
CA THR A 103 3.12 13.31 10.48
C THR A 103 2.94 14.51 11.40
N TYR A 104 1.73 14.67 11.95
CA TYR A 104 1.37 15.82 12.79
C TYR A 104 0.69 15.38 14.10
N PRO A 105 1.37 14.61 14.97
CA PRO A 105 0.74 14.03 16.17
C PRO A 105 0.19 15.07 17.16
N ARG A 106 0.69 16.30 17.12
CA ARG A 106 0.23 17.45 17.92
C ARG A 106 -0.61 18.46 17.11
N GLY A 107 -1.15 18.04 15.97
CA GLY A 107 -1.84 18.92 15.03
C GLY A 107 -0.89 19.65 14.09
N PHE A 108 -1.49 20.29 13.09
CA PHE A 108 -0.84 21.14 12.10
C PHE A 108 -0.42 22.49 12.72
N PRO A 109 0.66 23.12 12.22
CA PRO A 109 1.04 24.46 12.63
C PRO A 109 -0.12 25.45 12.44
N VAL A 110 -0.39 26.28 13.45
CA VAL A 110 -1.46 27.29 13.38
C VAL A 110 -1.35 28.20 12.14
N PRO A 111 -0.16 28.71 11.75
CA PRO A 111 -0.03 29.52 10.53
C PRO A 111 -0.49 28.80 9.25
N MET A 112 -0.33 27.47 9.18
CA MET A 112 -0.80 26.67 8.05
C MET A 112 -2.33 26.58 8.03
N LEU A 113 -2.96 26.43 9.20
CA LEU A 113 -4.42 26.40 9.29
C LEU A 113 -5.06 27.77 9.08
N ASP A 114 -4.38 28.84 9.48
CA ASP A 114 -4.83 30.20 9.24
C ASP A 114 -4.78 30.54 7.75
N GLU A 115 -3.73 30.11 7.05
CA GLU A 115 -3.67 30.23 5.58
C GLU A 115 -4.74 29.37 4.90
N PHE A 116 -5.00 28.16 5.39
CA PHE A 116 -6.07 27.31 4.88
C PHE A 116 -7.45 27.97 5.06
N ALA A 117 -7.70 28.54 6.24
CA ALA A 117 -8.93 29.26 6.53
C ALA A 117 -9.07 30.50 5.63
N ARG A 118 -7.99 31.24 5.42
CA ARG A 118 -7.96 32.41 4.53
C ARG A 118 -8.28 32.04 3.09
N ARG A 119 -7.68 30.96 2.56
CA ARG A 119 -7.91 30.52 1.17
C ARG A 119 -9.28 29.89 0.93
N THR A 120 -9.90 29.31 1.96
CA THR A 120 -11.20 28.65 1.86
C THR A 120 -12.38 29.50 2.34
N GLY A 121 -12.12 30.63 3.00
CA GLY A 121 -13.16 31.55 3.48
C GLY A 121 -13.90 31.08 4.74
N ARG A 122 -13.42 30.03 5.42
CA ARG A 122 -14.02 29.47 6.65
C ARG A 122 -12.95 29.22 7.69
N GLY A 123 -13.27 29.47 8.96
CA GLY A 123 -12.38 29.10 10.07
C GLY A 123 -12.26 27.57 10.23
N TRP A 124 -11.45 27.14 11.19
CA TRP A 124 -11.21 25.73 11.49
C TRP A 124 -11.53 25.36 12.95
N LEU A 125 -11.75 24.07 13.21
CA LEU A 125 -11.99 23.42 14.49
C LEU A 125 -11.11 22.15 14.59
N GLY A 126 -10.78 21.70 15.80
CA GLY A 126 -10.12 20.42 16.04
C GLY A 126 -8.59 20.52 16.15
N ASN A 127 -7.90 20.42 15.01
CA ASN A 127 -6.44 20.42 14.88
C ASN A 127 -5.69 19.46 15.81
N ARG A 128 -6.02 18.16 15.77
CA ARG A 128 -5.34 17.13 16.55
C ARG A 128 -5.45 15.76 15.89
N ALA A 129 -4.62 14.81 16.33
CA ALA A 129 -4.81 13.41 15.99
C ALA A 129 -6.09 12.88 16.66
N ALA A 130 -7.00 12.30 15.88
CA ALA A 130 -8.27 11.80 16.40
C ALA A 130 -8.91 10.75 15.49
N SER A 131 -9.74 9.88 16.07
CA SER A 131 -10.70 9.07 15.31
C SER A 131 -11.72 9.99 14.62
N GLY A 132 -12.01 9.70 13.36
CA GLY A 132 -12.99 10.46 12.57
C GLY A 132 -14.38 10.46 13.19
N THR A 133 -14.81 9.35 13.80
CA THR A 133 -16.10 9.29 14.50
C THR A 133 -16.08 10.19 15.74
N ALA A 134 -15.06 10.06 16.59
CA ALA A 134 -14.96 10.82 17.83
C ALA A 134 -14.90 12.34 17.60
N ILE A 135 -14.14 12.80 16.61
CA ILE A 135 -14.01 14.23 16.34
C ILE A 135 -15.27 14.84 15.70
N ILE A 136 -16.00 14.06 14.90
CA ILE A 136 -17.28 14.47 14.34
C ILE A 136 -18.34 14.52 15.44
N ASP A 137 -18.39 13.55 16.34
CA ASP A 137 -19.32 13.55 17.47
C ASP A 137 -19.09 14.75 18.40
N GLU A 138 -17.83 15.10 18.66
CA GLU A 138 -17.47 16.24 19.50
C GLU A 138 -17.76 17.59 18.83
N LEU A 139 -17.35 17.76 17.56
CA LEU A 139 -17.31 19.07 16.91
C LEU A 139 -18.41 19.30 15.87
N GLY A 140 -19.21 18.28 15.55
CA GLY A 140 -20.22 18.33 14.50
C GLY A 140 -21.28 19.40 14.73
N ALA A 141 -21.75 19.56 15.97
CA ALA A 141 -22.75 20.58 16.31
C ALA A 141 -22.20 22.01 16.15
N GLU A 142 -20.95 22.23 16.56
CA GLU A 142 -20.27 23.52 16.42
C GLU A 142 -19.95 23.83 14.94
N HIS A 143 -19.57 22.81 14.17
CA HIS A 143 -19.43 22.90 12.72
C HIS A 143 -20.74 23.32 12.07
N GLN A 144 -21.86 22.65 12.37
CA GLN A 144 -23.17 22.98 11.79
C GLN A 144 -23.61 24.42 12.14
N ARG A 145 -23.28 24.89 13.35
CA ARG A 145 -23.60 26.26 13.80
C ARG A 145 -22.76 27.35 13.14
N THR A 146 -21.49 27.08 12.87
CA THR A 146 -20.52 28.10 12.44
C THR A 146 -20.09 27.98 10.98
N GLY A 147 -20.26 26.81 10.37
CA GLY A 147 -19.73 26.47 9.05
C GLY A 147 -18.21 26.34 9.00
N LYS A 148 -17.49 26.30 10.14
CA LYS A 148 -16.02 26.13 10.18
C LYS A 148 -15.61 24.70 9.84
N TRP A 149 -14.51 24.49 9.13
CA TRP A 149 -13.98 23.16 8.83
C TRP A 149 -13.59 22.39 10.10
N ILE A 150 -13.95 21.11 10.19
CA ILE A 150 -13.33 20.22 11.19
C ILE A 150 -12.05 19.67 10.57
N VAL A 151 -10.90 20.08 11.09
CA VAL A 151 -9.58 19.66 10.60
C VAL A 151 -8.92 18.73 11.61
N TYR A 152 -8.41 17.59 11.15
CA TYR A 152 -7.74 16.62 12.01
C TYR A 152 -6.77 15.72 11.25
N THR A 153 -6.02 14.90 11.98
CA THR A 153 -5.03 13.95 11.43
C THR A 153 -5.12 12.58 12.14
N SER A 154 -4.29 11.62 11.74
CA SER A 154 -4.16 10.30 12.36
C SER A 154 -2.69 10.02 12.72
N ALA A 155 -2.35 8.75 13.00
CA ALA A 155 -0.97 8.32 13.09
C ALA A 155 -0.25 8.45 11.73
N ASP A 156 -0.99 8.25 10.64
CA ASP A 156 -0.49 8.37 9.27
C ASP A 156 -0.24 9.83 8.85
N SER A 157 0.51 9.97 7.75
CA SER A 157 0.73 11.26 7.11
C SER A 157 -0.51 11.73 6.33
N VAL A 158 -1.52 12.22 7.03
CA VAL A 158 -2.78 12.68 6.40
C VAL A 158 -3.29 14.01 6.95
N PHE A 159 -3.98 14.77 6.09
CA PHE A 159 -4.76 15.95 6.45
C PHE A 159 -6.23 15.69 6.16
N GLN A 160 -7.08 15.65 7.19
CA GLN A 160 -8.48 15.29 7.03
C GLN A 160 -9.39 16.51 7.27
N VAL A 161 -10.35 16.72 6.37
CA VAL A 161 -11.35 17.79 6.46
C VAL A 161 -12.73 17.16 6.54
N ALA A 162 -13.40 17.31 7.67
CA ALA A 162 -14.78 16.88 7.85
C ALA A 162 -15.76 18.05 7.77
N ALA A 163 -16.89 17.83 7.12
CA ALA A 163 -17.98 18.78 7.01
C ALA A 163 -19.33 18.08 6.85
N HIS A 164 -20.37 18.65 7.45
CA HIS A 164 -21.73 18.16 7.35
C HIS A 164 -22.31 18.55 5.98
N GLU A 165 -22.83 17.59 5.22
CA GLU A 165 -23.20 17.80 3.81
C GLU A 165 -24.28 18.87 3.60
N GLN A 166 -25.18 19.06 4.57
CA GLN A 166 -26.20 20.13 4.51
C GLN A 166 -25.70 21.50 4.98
N THR A 167 -24.57 21.55 5.69
CA THR A 167 -23.96 22.81 6.16
C THR A 167 -22.95 23.33 5.15
N VAL A 168 -22.17 22.42 4.56
CA VAL A 168 -21.19 22.74 3.51
C VAL A 168 -21.36 21.74 2.37
N PRO A 169 -21.76 22.19 1.17
CA PRO A 169 -21.94 21.31 0.02
C PRO A 169 -20.66 20.55 -0.34
N LEU A 170 -20.82 19.30 -0.80
CA LEU A 170 -19.70 18.44 -1.22
C LEU A 170 -18.71 19.11 -2.19
N PRO A 171 -19.14 19.85 -3.25
CA PRO A 171 -18.20 20.51 -4.14
C PRO A 171 -17.27 21.51 -3.43
N GLU A 172 -17.78 22.20 -2.40
CA GLU A 172 -17.02 23.15 -1.60
C GLU A 172 -16.02 22.42 -0.70
N LEU A 173 -16.42 21.32 -0.05
CA LEU A 173 -15.52 20.46 0.72
C LEU A 173 -14.37 19.92 -0.14
N TYR A 174 -14.68 19.44 -1.34
CA TYR A 174 -13.65 18.96 -2.28
C TYR A 174 -12.73 20.08 -2.72
N GLN A 175 -13.24 21.28 -2.95
CA GLN A 175 -12.41 22.43 -3.30
C GLN A 175 -11.48 22.82 -2.16
N ALA A 176 -11.95 22.81 -0.91
CA ALA A 176 -11.11 23.03 0.27
C ALA A 176 -9.98 21.98 0.36
N CYS A 177 -10.29 20.71 0.06
CA CYS A 177 -9.28 19.66 0.03
C CYS A 177 -8.24 19.85 -1.08
N ARG A 178 -8.63 20.37 -2.26
CA ARG A 178 -7.65 20.74 -3.31
C ARG A 178 -6.75 21.89 -2.86
N VAL A 179 -7.35 22.93 -2.26
CA VAL A 179 -6.62 24.09 -1.73
C VAL A 179 -5.55 23.65 -0.74
N VAL A 180 -5.89 22.82 0.25
CA VAL A 180 -4.89 22.37 1.22
C VAL A 180 -3.90 21.37 0.63
N ARG A 181 -4.29 20.59 -0.38
CA ARG A 181 -3.35 19.72 -1.09
C ARG A 181 -2.21 20.50 -1.74
N GLU A 182 -2.53 21.64 -2.38
CA GLU A 182 -1.55 22.56 -2.97
C GLU A 182 -0.65 23.22 -1.91
N MET A 183 -1.14 23.40 -0.68
CA MET A 183 -0.37 23.99 0.42
C MET A 183 0.61 22.99 1.06
N LEU A 184 0.25 21.71 1.09
CA LEU A 184 1.02 20.65 1.74
C LEU A 184 2.08 20.12 0.77
N ILE A 185 3.12 20.92 0.55
CA ILE A 185 4.28 20.64 -0.30
C ILE A 185 5.59 20.70 0.49
N GLY A 186 6.69 20.21 -0.10
CA GLY A 186 8.02 20.27 0.50
C GLY A 186 8.07 19.60 1.88
N GLU A 187 8.62 20.31 2.87
CA GLU A 187 8.69 19.80 4.25
C GLU A 187 7.33 19.62 4.93
N HIS A 188 6.26 20.18 4.38
CA HIS A 188 4.90 20.06 4.90
C HIS A 188 4.09 19.00 4.18
N ALA A 189 4.66 18.32 3.19
CA ALA A 189 3.98 17.30 2.42
C ALA A 189 3.45 16.18 3.31
N VAL A 190 2.14 15.94 3.18
CA VAL A 190 1.47 14.73 3.66
C VAL A 190 1.17 13.80 2.50
N SER A 191 1.07 12.49 2.74
CA SER A 191 0.75 11.54 1.66
C SER A 191 -0.65 11.77 1.09
N ARG A 192 -1.66 12.03 1.95
CA ARG A 192 -3.05 12.26 1.49
C ARG A 192 -3.77 13.39 2.21
N VAL A 193 -4.55 14.16 1.45
CA VAL A 193 -5.65 14.98 2.00
C VAL A 193 -6.95 14.21 1.83
N ILE A 194 -7.81 14.15 2.85
CA ILE A 194 -9.03 13.33 2.82
C ILE A 194 -10.25 14.18 3.14
N ALA A 195 -11.20 14.23 2.21
CA ALA A 195 -12.54 14.72 2.44
C ALA A 195 -13.36 13.70 3.24
N ARG A 196 -13.93 14.13 4.36
CA ARG A 196 -14.71 13.33 5.31
C ARG A 196 -16.11 13.91 5.49
N PRO A 197 -16.96 13.86 4.46
CA PRO A 197 -18.33 14.29 4.60
C PRO A 197 -19.09 13.44 5.62
N PHE A 198 -20.02 14.07 6.32
CA PHE A 198 -20.90 13.40 7.26
C PHE A 198 -22.32 13.98 7.20
N GLU A 199 -23.28 13.21 7.72
CA GLU A 199 -24.70 13.55 7.81
C GLU A 199 -25.23 13.25 9.22
N GLY A 200 -26.49 13.55 9.45
CA GLY A 200 -27.19 13.26 10.70
C GLY A 200 -27.29 14.45 11.64
N VAL A 201 -27.56 14.16 12.90
CA VAL A 201 -27.79 15.18 13.94
C VAL A 201 -26.89 14.93 15.14
N ARG A 202 -26.81 15.90 16.05
CA ARG A 202 -26.02 15.77 17.28
C ARG A 202 -26.38 14.48 18.03
N GLY A 203 -25.39 13.63 18.24
CA GLY A 203 -25.53 12.33 18.90
C GLY A 203 -25.77 11.14 17.96
N ASP A 204 -25.98 11.38 16.66
CA ASP A 204 -26.12 10.35 15.62
C ASP A 204 -25.52 10.84 14.29
N TYR A 205 -24.27 11.32 14.31
CA TYR A 205 -23.57 11.70 13.09
C TYR A 205 -22.97 10.46 12.41
N ARG A 206 -23.00 10.45 11.08
CA ARG A 206 -22.51 9.32 10.26
C ARG A 206 -21.68 9.83 9.10
N ARG A 207 -20.50 9.27 8.92
CA ARG A 207 -19.68 9.53 7.71
C ARG A 207 -20.39 8.94 6.49
N THR A 208 -20.41 9.69 5.41
CA THR A 208 -21.06 9.26 4.17
C THR A 208 -20.08 8.53 3.25
N PRO A 209 -20.55 7.76 2.24
CA PRO A 209 -19.69 7.16 1.24
C PRO A 209 -19.03 8.17 0.29
N ASN A 210 -19.40 9.47 0.36
CA ASN A 210 -18.84 10.55 -0.47
C ASN A 210 -17.40 10.95 -0.06
N ARG A 211 -16.68 10.06 0.64
CA ARG A 211 -15.26 10.23 0.93
C ARG A 211 -14.50 10.43 -0.38
N LYS A 212 -13.55 11.37 -0.38
CA LYS A 212 -12.59 11.53 -1.48
C LYS A 212 -11.19 11.79 -0.96
N ASP A 213 -10.23 11.07 -1.51
CA ASP A 213 -8.81 11.21 -1.16
C ASP A 213 -8.10 12.01 -2.27
N PHE A 214 -7.15 12.85 -1.86
CA PHE A 214 -6.34 13.70 -2.72
C PHE A 214 -4.87 13.41 -2.36
N SER A 215 -4.32 12.42 -3.04
CA SER A 215 -2.96 11.95 -2.82
C SER A 215 -1.93 12.88 -3.44
N ILE A 216 -0.73 12.86 -2.88
CA ILE A 216 0.44 13.45 -3.51
C ILE A 216 0.86 12.60 -4.73
N ALA A 217 1.32 13.25 -5.80
CA ALA A 217 1.89 12.56 -6.95
C ALA A 217 3.36 12.19 -6.69
N PRO A 218 3.89 11.11 -7.32
CA PRO A 218 5.29 10.74 -7.24
C PRO A 218 6.24 11.92 -7.50
N THR A 219 7.25 12.07 -6.66
CA THR A 219 8.25 13.15 -6.75
C THR A 219 9.29 12.94 -7.85
N GLY A 220 9.42 11.72 -8.36
CA GLY A 220 10.32 11.34 -9.44
C GLY A 220 9.60 10.65 -10.59
N THR A 221 10.36 10.29 -11.63
CA THR A 221 9.89 9.43 -12.72
C THR A 221 9.74 8.01 -12.22
N THR A 222 8.56 7.44 -12.42
CA THR A 222 8.18 6.08 -12.03
C THR A 222 8.25 5.12 -13.22
N LEU A 223 8.25 3.81 -12.94
CA LEU A 223 8.01 2.78 -13.94
C LEU A 223 6.74 3.05 -14.78
N LEU A 224 5.68 3.58 -14.16
CA LEU A 224 4.41 3.88 -14.83
C LEU A 224 4.57 5.00 -15.87
N ASP A 225 5.41 6.00 -15.59
CA ASP A 225 5.74 7.07 -16.54
C ASP A 225 6.49 6.50 -17.74
N VAL A 226 7.54 5.72 -17.51
CA VAL A 226 8.37 5.15 -18.58
C VAL A 226 7.55 4.18 -19.45
N MET A 227 6.65 3.40 -18.84
CA MET A 227 5.69 2.56 -19.55
C MET A 227 4.69 3.38 -20.39
N ALA A 228 4.22 4.52 -19.87
CA ALA A 228 3.32 5.40 -20.59
C ALA A 228 3.99 5.98 -21.84
N ASP A 229 5.22 6.46 -21.71
CA ASP A 229 6.01 6.99 -22.83
C ASP A 229 6.28 5.92 -23.91
N ALA A 230 6.46 4.66 -23.50
CA ALA A 230 6.67 3.52 -24.41
C ALA A 230 5.36 2.90 -24.95
N GLY A 231 4.19 3.39 -24.54
CA GLY A 231 2.89 2.86 -24.99
C GLY A 231 2.54 1.47 -24.43
N VAL A 232 3.17 1.03 -23.35
CA VAL A 232 2.88 -0.27 -22.70
C VAL A 232 1.53 -0.20 -22.02
N THR A 233 0.56 -1.04 -22.38
CA THR A 233 -0.74 -1.09 -21.70
C THR A 233 -0.59 -1.40 -20.20
N ARG A 234 -1.34 -0.69 -19.36
CA ARG A 234 -1.30 -0.84 -17.89
C ARG A 234 -2.71 -1.04 -17.35
N ILE A 235 -2.89 -2.01 -16.47
CA ILE A 235 -4.13 -2.26 -15.73
C ILE A 235 -3.85 -2.09 -14.24
N GLY A 236 -4.56 -1.17 -13.58
CA GLY A 236 -4.55 -1.02 -12.13
C GLY A 236 -5.69 -1.79 -11.47
N ILE A 237 -5.41 -2.46 -10.35
CA ILE A 237 -6.42 -3.15 -9.53
C ILE A 237 -6.20 -2.78 -8.07
N GLY A 238 -7.28 -2.50 -7.34
CA GLY A 238 -7.20 -1.99 -5.98
C GLY A 238 -6.92 -0.49 -5.98
N LYS A 239 -6.04 -0.02 -5.08
CA LYS A 239 -5.80 1.42 -4.86
C LYS A 239 -4.52 1.95 -5.50
N VAL A 240 -3.96 1.26 -6.49
CA VAL A 240 -2.69 1.70 -7.11
C VAL A 240 -2.81 3.04 -7.82
N ASP A 241 -3.99 3.48 -8.27
CA ASP A 241 -4.17 4.83 -8.79
C ASP A 241 -4.13 5.89 -7.69
N ASP A 242 -4.83 5.67 -6.57
CA ASP A 242 -4.79 6.56 -5.41
C ASP A 242 -3.36 6.72 -4.88
N LEU A 243 -2.56 5.65 -4.83
CA LEU A 243 -1.17 5.69 -4.37
C LEU A 243 -0.24 6.49 -5.30
N PHE A 244 -0.64 6.72 -6.54
CA PHE A 244 0.12 7.49 -7.54
C PHE A 244 -0.61 8.77 -7.98
N ALA A 245 -1.66 9.18 -7.26
CA ALA A 245 -2.52 10.32 -7.61
C ALA A 245 -3.06 10.27 -9.06
N GLY A 246 -3.35 9.07 -9.57
CA GLY A 246 -3.81 8.81 -10.93
C GLY A 246 -2.74 9.03 -12.01
N ARG A 247 -1.48 9.27 -11.63
CA ARG A 247 -0.38 9.51 -12.58
C ARG A 247 -0.09 8.23 -13.37
N ASN A 248 -0.43 8.25 -14.65
CA ASN A 248 -0.16 7.20 -15.62
C ASN A 248 -0.78 5.81 -15.31
N ILE A 249 -1.73 5.74 -14.37
CA ILE A 249 -2.48 4.53 -14.08
C ILE A 249 -3.91 4.86 -13.61
N THR A 250 -4.85 3.99 -13.92
CA THR A 250 -6.24 4.03 -13.43
C THR A 250 -6.58 2.64 -12.92
N SER A 251 -7.35 2.56 -11.83
CA SER A 251 -7.64 1.28 -11.20
C SER A 251 -9.11 0.97 -11.08
N GLU A 252 -9.43 -0.32 -11.15
CA GLU A 252 -10.69 -0.83 -10.61
C GLU A 252 -10.52 -1.09 -9.10
N HIS A 253 -11.18 -0.29 -8.28
CA HIS A 253 -11.10 -0.40 -6.82
C HIS A 253 -11.84 -1.66 -6.33
N THR A 254 -11.20 -2.40 -5.43
CA THR A 254 -11.71 -3.67 -4.89
C THR A 254 -11.85 -3.59 -3.37
N PRO A 255 -13.02 -3.87 -2.79
CA PRO A 255 -13.22 -3.75 -1.35
C PRO A 255 -12.66 -4.93 -0.55
N THR A 256 -12.47 -6.10 -1.19
CA THR A 256 -11.93 -7.30 -0.56
C THR A 256 -10.80 -7.92 -1.38
N ASN A 257 -9.99 -8.78 -0.75
CA ASN A 257 -8.97 -9.59 -1.40
C ASN A 257 -9.61 -10.54 -2.43
N ALA A 258 -10.76 -11.13 -2.14
CA ALA A 258 -11.48 -11.98 -3.07
C ALA A 258 -11.94 -11.22 -4.33
N ASP A 259 -12.32 -9.95 -4.19
CA ASP A 259 -12.59 -9.07 -5.34
C ASP A 259 -11.32 -8.83 -6.15
N ALA A 260 -10.20 -8.50 -5.49
CA ALA A 260 -8.90 -8.31 -6.14
C ALA A 260 -8.49 -9.56 -6.94
N TYR A 261 -8.56 -10.74 -6.34
CA TYR A 261 -8.24 -12.01 -6.99
C TYR A 261 -9.08 -12.25 -8.25
N ARG A 262 -10.39 -11.96 -8.22
CA ARG A 262 -11.26 -12.06 -9.41
C ARG A 262 -10.88 -11.05 -10.49
N ARG A 263 -10.50 -9.82 -10.12
CA ARG A 263 -10.03 -8.80 -11.07
C ARG A 263 -8.69 -9.19 -11.70
N ILE A 264 -7.77 -9.76 -10.92
CA ILE A 264 -6.49 -10.28 -11.43
C ILE A 264 -6.73 -11.36 -12.46
N GLU A 265 -7.63 -12.32 -12.15
CA GLU A 265 -8.00 -13.37 -13.09
C GLU A 265 -8.58 -12.80 -14.39
N GLY A 266 -9.52 -11.85 -14.30
CA GLY A 266 -10.09 -11.20 -15.48
C GLY A 266 -9.05 -10.40 -16.30
N ALA A 267 -8.11 -9.72 -15.65
CA ALA A 267 -7.02 -9.03 -16.32
C ALA A 267 -6.09 -10.02 -17.05
N LEU A 268 -5.78 -11.16 -16.44
CA LEU A 268 -5.03 -12.27 -17.05
C LEU A 268 -5.84 -13.06 -18.09
N GLU A 269 -7.14 -12.84 -18.26
CA GLU A 269 -7.92 -13.44 -19.33
C GLU A 269 -8.05 -12.51 -20.54
N THR A 270 -8.01 -11.20 -20.31
CA THR A 270 -8.32 -10.17 -21.31
C THR A 270 -7.10 -9.44 -21.86
N LEU A 271 -6.06 -9.24 -21.04
CA LEU A 271 -4.85 -8.56 -21.47
C LEU A 271 -3.97 -9.53 -22.25
N ALA A 272 -3.63 -9.17 -23.49
CA ALA A 272 -2.71 -9.95 -24.33
C ALA A 272 -1.24 -9.69 -23.95
N THR A 273 -0.87 -8.42 -23.83
CA THR A 273 0.48 -7.95 -23.43
C THR A 273 0.32 -6.67 -22.63
N GLY A 274 1.17 -6.47 -21.62
CA GLY A 274 1.11 -5.27 -20.77
C GLY A 274 1.39 -5.56 -19.30
N PHE A 275 1.26 -4.52 -18.49
CA PHE A 275 1.55 -4.55 -17.07
C PHE A 275 0.27 -4.54 -16.23
N ILE A 276 0.19 -5.42 -15.24
CA ILE A 276 -0.90 -5.45 -14.25
C ILE A 276 -0.31 -5.07 -12.90
N PHE A 277 -0.78 -3.97 -12.32
CA PHE A 277 -0.33 -3.53 -11.00
C PHE A 277 -1.47 -3.62 -10.00
N VAL A 278 -1.23 -4.31 -8.89
CA VAL A 278 -2.29 -4.71 -7.97
C VAL A 278 -1.92 -4.38 -6.55
N ASN A 279 -2.89 -3.85 -5.80
CA ASN A 279 -2.81 -3.64 -4.37
C ASN A 279 -3.98 -4.39 -3.69
N VAL A 280 -3.63 -5.41 -2.89
CA VAL A 280 -4.54 -6.31 -2.17
C VAL A 280 -4.59 -5.88 -0.70
N ILE A 281 -5.70 -5.25 -0.28
CA ILE A 281 -5.71 -4.30 0.85
C ILE A 281 -6.09 -4.86 2.22
N GLU A 282 -6.70 -6.05 2.34
CA GLU A 282 -7.29 -6.45 3.63
C GLU A 282 -6.24 -6.84 4.68
N PHE A 283 -5.07 -7.31 4.24
CA PHE A 283 -3.93 -7.61 5.11
C PHE A 283 -3.55 -6.40 5.97
N ASP A 284 -3.56 -5.20 5.38
CA ASP A 284 -3.33 -3.94 6.07
C ASP A 284 -4.61 -3.37 6.72
N GLN A 285 -5.60 -3.04 5.89
CA GLN A 285 -6.73 -2.18 6.30
C GLN A 285 -7.74 -2.90 7.20
N THR A 286 -7.93 -4.20 7.00
CA THR A 286 -8.95 -4.98 7.70
C THR A 286 -8.36 -5.70 8.91
N TRP A 287 -7.15 -6.24 8.79
CA TRP A 287 -6.57 -7.11 9.82
C TRP A 287 -5.36 -6.52 10.53
N GLY A 288 -4.35 -6.01 9.81
CA GLY A 288 -3.11 -5.46 10.36
C GLY A 288 -3.36 -4.33 11.37
N HIS A 289 -3.91 -3.20 10.91
CA HIS A 289 -4.22 -2.05 11.76
C HIS A 289 -5.18 -2.34 12.92
N ARG A 290 -5.92 -3.45 12.85
CA ARG A 290 -6.89 -3.87 13.87
C ARG A 290 -6.34 -4.93 14.82
N ASN A 291 -5.09 -5.35 14.63
CA ASN A 291 -4.46 -6.44 15.38
C ASN A 291 -5.30 -7.72 15.39
N ASP A 292 -5.93 -8.03 14.25
CA ASP A 292 -6.81 -9.19 14.07
C ASP A 292 -6.03 -10.37 13.48
N VAL A 293 -5.32 -11.09 14.36
CA VAL A 293 -4.56 -12.29 13.99
C VAL A 293 -5.43 -13.39 13.33
N PRO A 294 -6.63 -13.74 13.85
CA PRO A 294 -7.50 -14.72 13.20
C PRO A 294 -7.91 -14.32 11.79
N GLY A 295 -8.30 -13.05 11.58
CA GLY A 295 -8.65 -12.52 10.27
C GLY A 295 -7.47 -12.54 9.29
N PHE A 296 -6.29 -12.12 9.75
CA PHE A 296 -5.06 -12.14 8.95
C PHE A 296 -4.71 -13.56 8.49
N HIS A 297 -4.78 -14.54 9.40
CA HIS A 297 -4.54 -15.95 9.09
C HIS A 297 -5.60 -16.52 8.12
N GLN A 298 -6.86 -16.09 8.24
CA GLN A 298 -7.90 -16.46 7.28
C GLN A 298 -7.60 -15.91 5.88
N GLY A 299 -7.17 -14.65 5.77
CA GLY A 299 -6.73 -14.06 4.50
C GLY A 299 -5.54 -14.81 3.86
N LEU A 300 -4.59 -15.29 4.68
CA LEU A 300 -3.48 -16.13 4.19
C LEU A 300 -3.96 -17.46 3.60
N LYS A 301 -4.93 -18.12 4.23
CA LYS A 301 -5.53 -19.36 3.71
C LYS A 301 -6.27 -19.13 2.39
N GLU A 302 -6.94 -17.99 2.25
CA GLU A 302 -7.63 -17.61 1.01
C GLU A 302 -6.65 -17.31 -0.12
N LEU A 303 -5.56 -16.59 0.19
CA LEU A 303 -4.45 -16.37 -0.74
C LEU A 303 -3.87 -17.71 -1.22
N ASP A 304 -3.55 -18.62 -0.29
CA ASP A 304 -3.00 -19.94 -0.62
C ASP A 304 -3.94 -20.74 -1.55
N ALA A 305 -5.23 -20.77 -1.23
CA ALA A 305 -6.23 -21.45 -2.04
C ALA A 305 -6.42 -20.84 -3.43
N TRP A 306 -6.10 -19.55 -3.60
CA TRP A 306 -6.17 -18.85 -4.88
C TRP A 306 -4.95 -19.11 -5.79
N ILE A 307 -3.77 -19.42 -5.23
CA ILE A 307 -2.53 -19.63 -6.02
C ILE A 307 -2.71 -20.59 -7.21
N PRO A 308 -3.36 -21.77 -7.09
CA PRO A 308 -3.55 -22.65 -8.25
C PRO A 308 -4.34 -22.00 -9.40
N ARG A 309 -5.30 -21.14 -9.08
CA ARG A 309 -6.12 -20.41 -10.07
C ARG A 309 -5.31 -19.33 -10.79
N LEU A 310 -4.41 -18.66 -10.07
CA LEU A 310 -3.44 -17.73 -10.65
C LEU A 310 -2.52 -18.47 -11.63
N LEU A 311 -1.88 -19.54 -11.18
CA LEU A 311 -0.91 -20.30 -11.97
C LEU A 311 -1.52 -20.89 -13.25
N ALA A 312 -2.76 -21.37 -13.19
CA ALA A 312 -3.47 -21.94 -14.34
C ALA A 312 -3.75 -20.94 -15.48
N ARG A 313 -3.64 -19.63 -15.22
CA ARG A 313 -3.89 -18.56 -16.20
C ARG A 313 -2.63 -17.96 -16.81
N LEU A 314 -1.46 -18.35 -16.31
CA LEU A 314 -0.20 -17.83 -16.81
C LEU A 314 0.10 -18.39 -18.19
N GLN A 315 0.48 -17.49 -19.10
CA GLN A 315 0.95 -17.81 -20.44
C GLN A 315 2.48 -17.98 -20.44
N PRO A 316 3.06 -18.63 -21.46
CA PRO A 316 4.48 -19.00 -21.46
C PRO A 316 5.47 -17.88 -21.19
N ASP A 317 5.16 -16.65 -21.60
CA ASP A 317 6.02 -15.48 -21.47
C ASP A 317 5.74 -14.65 -20.21
N ASP A 318 4.76 -15.01 -19.39
CA ASP A 318 4.36 -14.16 -18.26
C ASP A 318 5.38 -14.13 -17.12
N LEU A 319 5.47 -12.97 -16.48
CA LEU A 319 6.28 -12.71 -15.29
C LEU A 319 5.41 -12.11 -14.19
N VAL A 320 5.14 -12.84 -13.12
CA VAL A 320 4.31 -12.38 -12.00
C VAL A 320 5.13 -12.33 -10.72
N MET A 321 5.08 -11.21 -10.00
CA MET A 321 5.71 -11.05 -8.69
C MET A 321 4.63 -10.95 -7.62
N LEU A 322 4.74 -11.76 -6.57
CA LEU A 322 3.99 -11.58 -5.32
C LEU A 322 4.94 -10.96 -4.29
N THR A 323 4.53 -9.84 -3.71
CA THR A 323 5.31 -9.07 -2.72
C THR A 323 4.42 -8.36 -1.72
N ALA A 324 5.01 -7.59 -0.80
CA ALA A 324 4.35 -6.52 -0.04
C ALA A 324 5.10 -5.19 -0.25
N ASP A 325 4.66 -4.16 0.45
CA ASP A 325 5.20 -2.79 0.43
C ASP A 325 5.65 -2.28 1.81
N HIS A 326 5.27 -2.99 2.88
CA HIS A 326 5.75 -2.84 4.26
C HIS A 326 5.25 -4.03 5.10
N GLY A 327 5.49 -4.00 6.42
CA GLY A 327 4.82 -4.86 7.39
C GLY A 327 3.64 -4.15 8.06
N ASN A 328 2.72 -4.93 8.63
CA ASN A 328 1.69 -4.45 9.55
C ASN A 328 1.34 -5.60 10.51
N ASP A 329 2.19 -5.76 11.51
CA ASP A 329 2.18 -6.93 12.39
C ASP A 329 1.00 -6.90 13.39
N PRO A 330 -0.01 -7.77 13.23
CA PRO A 330 -1.23 -7.75 14.03
C PRO A 330 -1.03 -8.30 15.46
N THR A 331 0.19 -8.68 15.83
CA THR A 331 0.50 -9.24 17.15
C THR A 331 1.15 -8.23 18.09
N THR A 332 1.48 -7.03 17.59
CA THR A 332 2.10 -5.97 18.39
C THR A 332 1.05 -5.02 18.98
N PRO A 333 1.38 -4.23 20.02
CA PRO A 333 0.48 -3.18 20.51
C PRO A 333 0.31 -2.00 19.55
N SER A 334 1.16 -1.90 18.52
CA SER A 334 1.08 -0.84 17.50
C SER A 334 -0.23 -0.98 16.72
N THR A 335 -0.75 0.14 16.24
CA THR A 335 -1.80 0.18 15.21
C THR A 335 -1.31 0.92 13.97
N ASP A 336 0.00 1.18 13.88
CA ASP A 336 0.72 1.74 12.74
C ASP A 336 1.48 0.61 12.02
N HIS A 337 1.91 0.86 10.79
CA HIS A 337 2.70 -0.09 10.02
C HIS A 337 4.01 -0.44 10.74
N SER A 338 4.63 -1.55 10.35
CA SER A 338 5.95 -1.98 10.84
C SER A 338 7.01 -1.91 9.74
N ARG A 339 8.20 -1.44 10.10
CA ARG A 339 9.37 -1.43 9.25
C ARG A 339 9.93 -2.84 9.11
N GLU A 340 9.55 -3.52 8.02
CA GLU A 340 9.89 -4.93 7.76
C GLU A 340 10.46 -5.12 6.34
N VAL A 341 11.19 -6.22 6.14
CA VAL A 341 11.44 -6.75 4.80
C VAL A 341 10.15 -7.36 4.26
N VAL A 342 10.00 -7.41 2.94
CA VAL A 342 8.81 -7.97 2.27
C VAL A 342 9.16 -9.27 1.56
N PRO A 343 8.26 -10.26 1.52
CA PRO A 343 8.52 -11.50 0.78
C PRO A 343 8.58 -11.18 -0.71
N LEU A 344 9.38 -11.91 -1.47
CA LEU A 344 9.42 -11.81 -2.93
C LEU A 344 9.33 -13.21 -3.53
N LEU A 345 8.25 -13.47 -4.28
CA LEU A 345 8.08 -14.66 -5.09
C LEU A 345 7.92 -14.25 -6.55
N VAL A 346 8.69 -14.85 -7.45
CA VAL A 346 8.64 -14.59 -8.89
C VAL A 346 8.16 -15.86 -9.60
N LEU A 347 7.08 -15.73 -10.35
CA LEU A 347 6.30 -16.79 -10.94
C LEU A 347 6.24 -16.60 -12.45
N GLY A 348 6.24 -17.71 -13.18
CA GLY A 348 6.08 -17.70 -14.63
C GLY A 348 6.49 -19.04 -15.22
N PRO A 349 5.92 -19.49 -16.35
CA PRO A 349 6.30 -20.77 -16.95
C PRO A 349 7.77 -20.87 -17.37
N LYS A 350 8.40 -19.72 -17.69
CA LYS A 350 9.83 -19.60 -18.00
C LYS A 350 10.70 -19.17 -16.83
N VAL A 351 10.12 -18.98 -15.64
CA VAL A 351 10.88 -18.56 -14.46
C VAL A 351 11.62 -19.74 -13.85
N HIS A 352 12.93 -19.60 -13.64
CA HIS A 352 13.77 -20.56 -12.95
C HIS A 352 13.59 -20.43 -11.42
N PRO A 353 13.39 -21.55 -10.70
CA PRO A 353 13.20 -21.52 -9.25
C PRO A 353 14.53 -21.36 -8.51
N VAL A 354 15.04 -20.14 -8.44
CA VAL A 354 16.33 -19.80 -7.81
C VAL A 354 16.16 -18.95 -6.54
N PRO A 355 17.07 -19.07 -5.57
CA PRO A 355 17.10 -18.13 -4.44
C PRO A 355 17.63 -16.76 -4.92
N LEU A 356 16.84 -15.72 -4.70
CA LEU A 356 17.17 -14.33 -5.00
C LEU A 356 17.94 -13.64 -3.86
N GLY A 357 17.97 -14.27 -2.67
CA GLY A 357 18.53 -13.68 -1.46
C GLY A 357 17.74 -12.45 -1.00
N ALA A 358 18.44 -11.52 -0.35
CA ALA A 358 17.88 -10.24 0.06
C ALA A 358 18.17 -9.15 -0.98
N ARG A 359 17.12 -8.65 -1.63
CA ARG A 359 17.20 -7.48 -2.51
C ARG A 359 17.40 -6.22 -1.69
N ARG A 360 18.18 -5.27 -2.21
CA ARG A 360 18.60 -4.07 -1.46
C ARG A 360 17.51 -3.00 -1.37
N THR A 361 16.53 -3.05 -2.26
CA THR A 361 15.44 -2.08 -2.38
C THR A 361 14.24 -2.77 -3.04
N PHE A 362 13.02 -2.27 -2.78
CA PHE A 362 11.84 -2.69 -3.52
C PHE A 362 11.91 -2.31 -5.00
N ALA A 363 12.70 -1.29 -5.34
CA ALA A 363 12.89 -0.81 -6.71
C ALA A 363 13.47 -1.88 -7.66
N ASP A 364 14.11 -2.92 -7.14
CA ASP A 364 14.58 -4.06 -7.93
C ASP A 364 13.42 -4.74 -8.69
N MET A 365 12.21 -4.75 -8.12
CA MET A 365 11.02 -5.31 -8.78
C MET A 365 10.61 -4.48 -10.00
N GLY A 366 10.47 -3.16 -9.83
CA GLY A 366 10.12 -2.27 -10.94
C GLY A 366 11.20 -2.21 -12.00
N GLN A 367 12.47 -2.22 -11.61
CA GLN A 367 13.59 -2.27 -12.55
C GLN A 367 13.59 -3.60 -13.35
N THR A 368 13.23 -4.71 -12.71
CA THR A 368 13.09 -6.01 -13.37
C THR A 368 11.94 -6.02 -14.37
N VAL A 369 10.78 -5.46 -14.02
CA VAL A 369 9.66 -5.30 -14.96
C VAL A 369 10.02 -4.33 -16.09
N GLY A 370 10.77 -3.26 -15.80
CA GLY A 370 11.29 -2.34 -16.81
C GLY A 370 12.18 -3.04 -17.83
N GLU A 371 13.15 -3.83 -17.37
CA GLU A 371 14.00 -4.66 -18.25
C GLU A 371 13.17 -5.67 -19.05
N TYR A 372 12.18 -6.31 -18.41
CA TYR A 372 11.29 -7.25 -19.08
C TYR A 372 10.58 -6.61 -20.28
N PHE A 373 10.17 -5.34 -20.17
CA PHE A 373 9.57 -4.55 -21.25
C PHE A 373 10.57 -3.82 -22.16
N GLY A 374 11.87 -3.98 -21.96
CA GLY A 374 12.90 -3.27 -22.75
C GLY A 374 12.88 -1.76 -22.55
N LEU A 375 12.45 -1.29 -21.38
CA LEU A 375 12.32 0.12 -21.04
C LEU A 375 13.67 0.73 -20.57
N PRO A 376 13.83 2.06 -20.67
CA PRO A 376 14.92 2.77 -20.01
C PRO A 376 15.06 2.41 -18.52
N ALA A 377 16.29 2.45 -18.02
CA ALA A 377 16.56 2.21 -16.61
C ALA A 377 15.86 3.27 -15.72
N LEU A 378 15.31 2.81 -14.60
CA LEU A 378 14.76 3.66 -13.56
C LEU A 378 15.90 4.33 -12.78
N ALA A 379 15.57 5.36 -12.00
CA ALA A 379 16.54 6.04 -11.15
C ALA A 379 17.12 5.14 -10.04
N ALA A 380 16.39 4.08 -9.67
CA ALA A 380 16.80 3.13 -8.65
C ALA A 380 16.34 1.71 -8.98
N GLY A 381 17.02 0.75 -8.35
CA GLY A 381 16.79 -0.68 -8.52
C GLY A 381 17.86 -1.34 -9.37
N THR A 382 18.08 -2.62 -9.13
CA THR A 382 18.92 -3.51 -9.94
C THR A 382 18.05 -4.69 -10.37
N SER A 383 17.89 -4.85 -11.67
CA SER A 383 17.12 -5.95 -12.23
C SER A 383 17.72 -7.30 -11.85
N PHE A 384 16.86 -8.28 -11.60
CA PHE A 384 17.22 -9.68 -11.43
C PHE A 384 16.62 -10.55 -12.55
N LEU A 385 16.18 -9.95 -13.66
CA LEU A 385 15.53 -10.69 -14.75
C LEU A 385 16.40 -11.84 -15.28
N LYS A 386 17.70 -11.58 -15.48
CA LYS A 386 18.67 -12.57 -15.97
C LYS A 386 18.94 -13.71 -14.99
N ASP A 387 18.66 -13.50 -13.71
CA ASP A 387 18.80 -14.54 -12.69
C ASP A 387 17.63 -15.52 -12.75
N VAL A 388 16.45 -15.05 -13.20
CA VAL A 388 15.18 -15.80 -13.16
C VAL A 388 14.66 -16.24 -14.51
N SER A 389 15.14 -15.69 -15.62
CA SER A 389 14.70 -16.06 -16.97
C SER A 389 15.88 -16.11 -17.95
N ALA A 390 15.91 -17.16 -18.76
CA ALA A 390 16.88 -17.38 -19.84
C ALA A 390 16.54 -16.61 -21.12
#